data_AF-A0A8C5CKZ7-F1
#
_entry.id   AF-A0A8C5CKZ7-F1
#
_cell.length_a   1.000
_cell.length_b   1.000
_cell.length_c   1.000
_cell.angle_alpha   90.00
_cell.angle_beta   90.00
_cell.angle_gamma   90.00
#
_symmetry.space_group_name_H-M   'P 1'
#
loop_
_entity.id
_entity.type
_entity.pdbx_description
1 polymer ?
#
loop_
_entity_poly.entity_id
_entity_poly.type
_entity_poly.pdbx_seq_one_letter_code
_entity_poly.pdbx_strand_id
1 'polypeptide(L)'
;YSLSFPLFLLPTHIPHTDNTLSPSLFLGLLLSQLNLFQRLSRKLGLHANNSQFTLAGEPFRILGGSVHYFRVPSAYWRDRLMKAKACGINTITTYVPWSLHQPERDVFNFQTQLDLESYISLVAELGLWVILRPGPYISAELDLGGLPSWLLQDENMRLRTTYPGFTDAVNVFFDKLIPKIVPLQFKKGGPIIAIQLDDSYGSYAKDNRYMPFIKEALTSRGVSEMLLTSDLSNGLKAGGPFKSATPVNMENLPVNNKNGQSQGYTLYETTITSGGLLKSGDNVRDRALGKRTLSLLVENCGRVHRGKDLDKQRKGLVGDVLLNGTPLRDFTIYSLDMKPSFIDSLYRAPWKARPEVPLYPAFLMGALFAYGYPSDTFVKLPGWGRGVVFINGLNLGRYWSSGPQQALYLPGPFLNSGMNQIIAFEEQEADYKIQLEDTHDLGMTADIK
;
A
#
# COMPACT_ATOMS: atom_id res chain seq x y z
N TYR A 1 -6.29 -41.69 -17.36
CA TYR A 1 -6.99 -41.91 -16.07
C TYR A 1 -8.45 -41.50 -16.26
N SER A 2 -9.39 -42.43 -16.18
CA SER A 2 -10.83 -42.15 -16.27
C SER A 2 -11.42 -41.92 -14.87
N LEU A 3 -12.35 -40.97 -14.76
CA LEU A 3 -13.07 -40.65 -13.53
C LEU A 3 -14.56 -40.92 -13.77
N SER A 4 -15.18 -41.73 -12.89
CA SER A 4 -16.60 -42.06 -12.90
C SER A 4 -17.28 -41.40 -11.71
N PHE A 5 -18.38 -40.69 -11.91
CA PHE A 5 -19.22 -40.17 -10.83
C PHE A 5 -20.31 -41.18 -10.46
N PRO A 6 -20.62 -41.43 -9.16
CA PRO A 6 -21.79 -42.19 -8.80
C PRO A 6 -23.04 -41.29 -8.79
N LEU A 7 -24.08 -41.76 -9.49
CA LEU A 7 -25.45 -41.25 -9.38
C LEU A 7 -26.07 -41.82 -8.10
N PHE A 8 -26.60 -40.96 -7.21
CA PHE A 8 -27.45 -41.42 -6.11
C PHE A 8 -28.92 -41.29 -6.49
N LEU A 9 -29.64 -42.42 -6.54
CA LEU A 9 -31.10 -42.49 -6.62
C LEU A 9 -31.68 -42.46 -5.20
N LEU A 10 -32.66 -41.58 -4.98
CA LEU A 10 -33.47 -41.53 -3.76
C LEU A 10 -34.54 -42.64 -3.80
N PRO A 11 -34.74 -43.43 -2.72
CA PRO A 11 -35.91 -44.28 -2.61
C PRO A 11 -37.11 -43.51 -2.04
N THR A 12 -38.22 -43.59 -2.77
CA THR A 12 -39.57 -43.29 -2.29
C THR A 12 -40.13 -44.49 -1.52
N HIS A 13 -40.30 -44.39 -0.20
CA HIS A 13 -41.47 -44.90 0.56
C HIS A 13 -41.24 -44.84 2.08
N ILE A 14 -42.26 -44.37 2.79
CA ILE A 14 -42.55 -44.49 4.24
C ILE A 14 -43.89 -45.25 4.28
N PRO A 15 -44.17 -46.24 5.16
CA PRO A 15 -44.22 -46.04 6.62
C PRO A 15 -43.85 -47.23 7.53
N HIS A 16 -43.42 -46.93 8.76
CA HIS A 16 -44.16 -47.28 9.99
C HIS A 16 -43.49 -46.66 11.22
N THR A 17 -44.33 -46.40 12.21
CA THR A 17 -44.11 -45.70 13.47
C THR A 17 -43.17 -46.44 14.41
N ASP A 18 -42.05 -45.81 14.77
CA ASP A 18 -41.33 -46.06 16.02
C ASP A 18 -40.80 -44.72 16.55
N ASN A 19 -41.04 -44.46 17.83
CA ASN A 19 -40.67 -43.23 18.55
C ASN A 19 -39.15 -43.15 18.82
N THR A 20 -38.35 -43.25 17.76
CA THR A 20 -36.92 -42.90 17.79
C THR A 20 -36.68 -41.91 16.67
N LEU A 21 -36.25 -40.69 17.02
CA LEU A 21 -35.82 -39.69 16.06
C LEU A 21 -34.80 -40.34 15.11
N SER A 22 -35.07 -40.33 13.79
CA SER A 22 -34.15 -40.92 12.84
C SER A 22 -32.77 -40.27 12.99
N PRO A 23 -31.66 -41.02 12.83
CA PRO A 23 -30.31 -40.46 12.93
C PRO A 23 -30.11 -39.23 12.03
N SER A 24 -30.82 -39.19 10.90
CA SER A 24 -30.87 -38.07 9.94
C SER A 24 -31.56 -36.82 10.51
N LEU A 25 -32.66 -36.99 11.24
CA LEU A 25 -33.37 -35.91 11.94
C LEU A 25 -32.56 -35.42 13.14
N PHE A 26 -31.89 -36.32 13.88
CA PHE A 26 -31.01 -35.96 14.99
C PHE A 26 -29.77 -35.20 14.51
N LEU A 27 -29.14 -35.65 13.42
CA LEU A 27 -28.04 -34.94 12.76
C LEU A 27 -28.51 -33.60 12.19
N GLY A 28 -29.71 -33.53 11.60
CA GLY A 28 -30.33 -32.29 11.13
C GLY A 28 -30.59 -31.29 12.26
N LEU A 29 -31.11 -31.75 13.39
CA LEU A 29 -31.32 -30.95 14.60
C LEU A 29 -29.99 -30.49 15.20
N LEU A 30 -28.98 -31.37 15.30
CA LEU A 30 -27.65 -31.03 15.79
C LEU A 30 -26.95 -29.99 14.90
N LEU A 31 -27.02 -30.16 13.57
CA LEU A 31 -26.51 -29.19 12.59
C LEU A 31 -27.28 -27.87 12.64
N SER A 32 -28.60 -27.90 12.86
CA SER A 32 -29.40 -26.68 13.03
C SER A 32 -29.05 -25.93 14.32
N GLN A 33 -28.79 -26.65 15.41
CA GLN A 33 -28.37 -26.07 16.69
C GLN A 33 -26.92 -25.57 16.63
N LEU A 34 -26.01 -26.28 15.97
CA LEU A 34 -24.64 -25.81 15.68
C LEU A 34 -24.64 -24.54 14.83
N ASN A 35 -25.48 -24.47 13.80
CA ASN A 35 -25.65 -23.28 12.98
C ASN A 35 -26.28 -22.12 13.77
N LEU A 36 -27.21 -22.39 14.68
CA LEU A 36 -27.81 -21.39 15.55
C LEU A 36 -26.81 -20.86 16.59
N PHE A 37 -26.01 -21.74 17.20
CA PHE A 37 -24.91 -21.38 18.11
C PHE A 37 -23.82 -20.60 17.41
N GLN A 38 -23.39 -21.01 16.21
CA GLN A 38 -22.44 -20.23 15.39
C GLN A 38 -23.00 -18.86 14.99
N ARG A 39 -24.30 -18.76 14.70
CA ARG A 39 -24.97 -17.47 14.43
C ARG A 39 -25.09 -16.59 15.67
N LEU A 40 -25.33 -17.17 16.85
CA LEU A 40 -25.38 -16.44 18.12
C LEU A 40 -23.97 -15.99 18.56
N SER A 41 -22.95 -16.84 18.39
CA SER A 41 -21.56 -16.55 18.74
C SER A 41 -20.97 -15.42 17.89
N ARG A 42 -21.35 -15.34 16.61
CA ARG A 42 -20.91 -14.28 15.70
C ARG A 42 -21.51 -12.90 15.98
N LYS A 43 -22.49 -12.76 16.90
CA LYS A 43 -22.98 -11.42 17.32
C LYS A 43 -22.00 -10.69 18.23
N LEU A 44 -21.23 -11.43 19.03
CA LEU A 44 -20.21 -10.88 19.94
C LEU A 44 -18.87 -10.86 19.19
N GLY A 45 -18.53 -9.72 18.60
CA GLY A 45 -17.29 -9.54 17.84
C GLY A 45 -16.05 -9.55 18.73
N LEU A 46 -14.94 -9.03 18.20
CA LEU A 46 -13.77 -8.78 19.04
C LEU A 46 -14.09 -7.69 20.06
N HIS A 47 -13.77 -7.94 21.33
CA HIS A 47 -13.90 -6.98 22.40
C HIS A 47 -12.61 -6.95 23.22
N ALA A 48 -12.24 -5.78 23.73
CA ALA A 48 -11.18 -5.63 24.71
C ALA A 48 -11.79 -5.37 26.08
N ASN A 49 -11.34 -6.10 27.09
CA ASN A 49 -11.59 -5.79 28.50
C ASN A 49 -10.27 -5.33 29.17
N ASN A 50 -10.28 -5.10 30.48
CA ASN A 50 -9.11 -4.56 31.20
C ASN A 50 -7.86 -5.46 31.17
N SER A 51 -7.97 -6.75 30.84
CA SER A 51 -6.86 -7.71 30.91
C SER A 51 -6.64 -8.55 29.65
N GLN A 52 -7.61 -8.67 28.75
CA GLN A 52 -7.53 -9.52 27.56
C GLN A 52 -8.52 -9.12 26.46
N PHE A 53 -8.29 -9.65 25.26
CA PHE A 53 -9.31 -9.65 24.21
C PHE A 53 -10.24 -10.86 24.37
N THR A 54 -11.48 -10.71 23.91
CA THR A 54 -12.42 -11.81 23.70
C THR A 54 -12.96 -11.77 22.27
N LEU A 55 -13.24 -12.93 21.69
CA LEU A 55 -13.88 -13.09 20.39
C LEU A 55 -15.01 -14.11 20.55
N ALA A 56 -16.22 -13.79 20.11
CA ALA A 56 -17.41 -14.61 20.35
C ALA A 56 -17.70 -14.88 21.84
N GLY A 57 -17.25 -14.00 22.74
CA GLY A 57 -17.37 -14.15 24.19
C GLY A 57 -16.23 -14.91 24.85
N GLU A 58 -15.38 -15.60 24.09
CA GLU A 58 -14.29 -16.43 24.61
C GLU A 58 -12.95 -15.66 24.65
N PRO A 59 -12.07 -15.90 25.63
CA PRO A 59 -10.73 -15.33 25.66
C PRO A 59 -9.97 -15.59 24.35
N PHE A 60 -9.42 -14.53 23.77
CA PHE A 60 -8.76 -14.59 22.48
C PHE A 60 -7.42 -13.85 22.51
N ARG A 61 -6.35 -14.49 22.04
CA ARG A 61 -5.03 -13.85 21.89
C ARG A 61 -4.75 -13.63 20.42
N ILE A 62 -4.59 -12.37 20.03
CA ILE A 62 -4.25 -12.00 18.66
C ILE A 62 -2.75 -12.24 18.45
N LEU A 63 -2.42 -13.13 17.52
CA LEU A 63 -1.06 -13.32 17.00
C LEU A 63 -1.09 -12.81 15.55
N GLY A 64 -0.74 -11.54 15.39
CA GLY A 64 -0.88 -10.78 14.14
C GLY A 64 0.33 -10.91 13.22
N GLY A 65 0.09 -11.07 11.91
CA GLY A 65 1.11 -11.00 10.88
C GLY A 65 0.67 -10.17 9.67
N SER A 66 1.49 -9.21 9.25
CA SER A 66 1.17 -8.33 8.12
C SER A 66 1.54 -8.98 6.79
N VAL A 67 0.54 -9.21 5.93
CA VAL A 67 0.75 -9.65 4.55
C VAL A 67 -0.08 -8.76 3.63
N HIS A 68 0.56 -8.08 2.69
CA HIS A 68 -0.09 -7.12 1.80
C HIS A 68 -0.34 -7.74 0.43
N TYR A 69 -1.62 -7.94 0.09
CA TYR A 69 -2.01 -8.59 -1.18
C TYR A 69 -1.47 -7.83 -2.39
N PHE A 70 -1.37 -6.50 -2.32
CA PHE A 70 -0.84 -5.65 -3.39
C PHE A 70 0.70 -5.69 -3.53
N ARG A 71 1.42 -6.40 -2.67
CA ARG A 71 2.88 -6.62 -2.75
C ARG A 71 3.28 -8.04 -3.12
N VAL A 72 2.31 -8.95 -3.21
CA VAL A 72 2.53 -10.36 -3.50
C VAL A 72 1.68 -10.71 -4.72
N PRO A 73 2.24 -11.26 -5.80
CA PRO A 73 1.44 -11.73 -6.93
C PRO A 73 0.30 -12.63 -6.47
N SER A 74 -0.91 -12.46 -7.04
CA SER A 74 -2.10 -13.17 -6.56
C SER A 74 -1.97 -14.69 -6.59
N ALA A 75 -1.24 -15.23 -7.56
CA ALA A 75 -0.86 -16.65 -7.65
C ALA A 75 -0.12 -17.17 -6.39
N TYR A 76 0.51 -16.29 -5.61
CA TYR A 76 1.29 -16.63 -4.43
C TYR A 76 0.62 -16.28 -3.10
N TRP A 77 -0.57 -15.66 -3.09
CA TRP A 77 -1.27 -15.33 -1.85
C TRP A 77 -1.44 -16.55 -0.94
N ARG A 78 -1.92 -17.67 -1.48
CA ARG A 78 -2.15 -18.89 -0.71
C ARG A 78 -0.86 -19.39 -0.06
N ASP A 79 0.24 -19.43 -0.81
CA ASP A 79 1.53 -19.87 -0.28
C ASP A 79 1.99 -19.00 0.90
N ARG A 80 1.93 -17.67 0.76
CA ARG A 80 2.38 -16.76 1.84
C ARG A 80 1.50 -16.87 3.08
N LEU A 81 0.19 -17.01 2.90
CA LEU A 81 -0.78 -17.16 3.98
C LEU A 81 -0.64 -18.52 4.70
N MET A 82 -0.39 -19.61 3.97
CA MET A 82 -0.13 -20.92 4.57
C MET A 82 1.15 -20.89 5.41
N LYS A 83 2.22 -20.23 4.94
CA LYS A 83 3.46 -20.05 5.71
C LYS A 83 3.24 -19.21 6.96
N ALA A 84 2.46 -18.13 6.88
CA ALA A 84 2.08 -17.34 8.05
C ALA A 84 1.33 -18.20 9.09
N LYS A 85 0.32 -18.97 8.65
CA LYS A 85 -0.41 -19.90 9.51
C LYS A 85 0.52 -20.94 10.16
N ALA A 86 1.45 -21.52 9.39
CA ALA A 86 2.41 -22.49 9.91
C ALA A 86 3.36 -21.89 10.96
N CYS A 87 3.63 -20.59 10.90
CA CYS A 87 4.39 -19.84 11.91
C CYS A 87 3.61 -19.63 13.23
N GLY A 88 2.32 -20.00 13.27
CA GLY A 88 1.45 -19.82 14.43
C GLY A 88 0.67 -18.50 14.44
N ILE A 89 0.75 -17.72 13.36
CA ILE A 89 -0.10 -16.53 13.18
C ILE A 89 -1.55 -17.00 13.06
N ASN A 90 -2.45 -16.37 13.81
CA ASN A 90 -3.88 -16.64 13.74
C ASN A 90 -4.67 -15.49 13.10
N THR A 91 -4.05 -14.33 12.92
CA THR A 91 -4.68 -13.12 12.40
C THR A 91 -3.79 -12.42 11.38
N ILE A 92 -4.28 -12.24 10.17
CA ILE A 92 -3.60 -11.46 9.13
C ILE A 92 -3.99 -10.00 9.29
N THR A 93 -3.02 -9.10 9.15
CA THR A 93 -3.28 -7.67 8.99
C THR A 93 -2.93 -7.23 7.58
N THR A 94 -3.77 -6.41 6.97
CA THR A 94 -3.52 -5.91 5.62
C THR A 94 -4.09 -4.51 5.42
N TYR A 95 -3.39 -3.72 4.61
CA TYR A 95 -3.82 -2.38 4.20
C TYR A 95 -4.64 -2.43 2.91
N VAL A 96 -5.45 -1.40 2.67
CA VAL A 96 -6.08 -1.15 1.37
C VAL A 96 -5.49 0.12 0.76
N PRO A 97 -4.65 0.03 -0.29
CA PRO A 97 -4.01 1.19 -0.90
C PRO A 97 -4.99 1.91 -1.85
N TRP A 98 -5.56 3.02 -1.38
CA TRP A 98 -6.50 3.82 -2.16
C TRP A 98 -5.96 4.17 -3.55
N SER A 99 -4.69 4.58 -3.65
CA SER A 99 -4.04 4.93 -4.91
C SER A 99 -4.02 3.82 -5.96
N LEU A 100 -4.01 2.54 -5.56
CA LEU A 100 -4.06 1.41 -6.49
C LEU A 100 -5.50 1.07 -6.87
N HIS A 101 -6.44 1.21 -5.94
CA HIS A 101 -7.86 0.97 -6.18
C HIS A 101 -8.56 2.09 -6.94
N GLN A 102 -8.03 3.31 -6.89
CA GLN A 102 -8.53 4.47 -7.62
C GLN A 102 -7.38 5.29 -8.24
N PRO A 103 -6.66 4.72 -9.24
CA PRO A 103 -5.47 5.34 -9.82
C PRO A 103 -5.78 6.66 -10.54
N GLU A 104 -7.00 6.79 -11.06
CA GLU A 104 -7.53 7.99 -11.70
C GLU A 104 -8.85 8.37 -11.04
N ARG A 105 -9.24 9.65 -11.16
CA ARG A 105 -10.51 10.13 -10.61
C ARG A 105 -11.65 9.29 -11.23
N ASP A 106 -12.54 8.80 -10.38
CA ASP A 106 -13.72 7.98 -10.74
C ASP A 106 -13.45 6.61 -11.40
N VAL A 107 -12.19 6.21 -11.61
CA VAL A 107 -11.84 4.88 -12.14
C VAL A 107 -11.46 3.96 -10.98
N PHE A 108 -12.19 2.85 -10.80
CA PHE A 108 -11.97 1.91 -9.71
C PHE A 108 -11.51 0.53 -10.20
N ASN A 109 -10.57 -0.09 -9.49
CA ASN A 109 -10.12 -1.45 -9.75
C ASN A 109 -10.16 -2.31 -8.49
N PHE A 110 -10.92 -3.40 -8.52
CA PHE A 110 -11.02 -4.42 -7.47
C PHE A 110 -10.91 -5.84 -8.05
N GLN A 111 -10.21 -5.98 -9.18
CA GLN A 111 -10.08 -7.25 -9.90
C GLN A 111 -8.64 -7.74 -9.84
N THR A 112 -8.47 -9.03 -10.17
CA THR A 112 -7.17 -9.69 -10.35
C THR A 112 -6.23 -9.47 -9.15
N GLN A 113 -5.14 -8.73 -9.33
CA GLN A 113 -4.14 -8.42 -8.29
C GLN A 113 -4.69 -7.53 -7.16
N LEU A 114 -5.80 -6.82 -7.41
CA LEU A 114 -6.46 -5.94 -6.46
C LEU A 114 -7.82 -6.50 -6.00
N ASP A 115 -8.06 -7.80 -6.18
CA ASP A 115 -9.26 -8.46 -5.68
C ASP A 115 -9.17 -8.70 -4.16
N LEU A 116 -9.56 -7.68 -3.40
CA LEU A 116 -9.58 -7.70 -1.94
C LEU A 116 -10.56 -8.74 -1.39
N GLU A 117 -11.71 -8.93 -2.06
CA GLU A 117 -12.75 -9.87 -1.61
C GLU A 117 -12.23 -11.31 -1.70
N SER A 118 -11.61 -11.68 -2.82
CA SER A 118 -10.98 -12.98 -3.00
C SER A 118 -9.81 -13.19 -2.04
N TYR A 119 -8.96 -12.17 -1.82
CA TYR A 119 -7.87 -12.27 -0.86
C TYR A 119 -8.36 -12.54 0.56
N ILE A 120 -9.36 -11.77 1.05
CA ILE A 120 -9.92 -11.96 2.39
C ILE A 120 -10.67 -13.30 2.50
N SER A 121 -11.36 -13.72 1.44
CA SER A 121 -12.02 -15.03 1.39
C SER A 121 -11.01 -16.18 1.50
N LEU A 122 -9.85 -16.05 0.87
CA LEU A 122 -8.76 -17.01 1.00
C LEU A 122 -8.19 -17.05 2.43
N VAL A 123 -8.07 -15.90 3.11
CA VAL A 123 -7.68 -15.87 4.54
C VAL A 123 -8.69 -16.63 5.39
N ALA A 124 -10.00 -16.46 5.13
CA ALA A 124 -11.06 -17.20 5.82
C ALA A 124 -11.01 -18.70 5.54
N GLU A 125 -10.78 -19.10 4.27
CA GLU A 125 -10.64 -20.51 3.86
C GLU A 125 -9.50 -21.19 4.64
N LEU A 126 -8.41 -20.47 4.87
CA LEU A 126 -7.28 -20.94 5.66
C LEU A 126 -7.53 -20.89 7.17
N GLY A 127 -8.71 -20.49 7.64
CA GLY A 127 -9.07 -20.44 9.06
C GLY A 127 -8.32 -19.37 9.85
N LEU A 128 -7.91 -18.29 9.18
CA LEU A 128 -7.27 -17.13 9.78
C LEU A 128 -8.26 -15.98 9.93
N TRP A 129 -8.05 -15.12 10.92
CA TRP A 129 -8.82 -13.88 11.10
C TRP A 129 -8.16 -12.71 10.38
N VAL A 130 -8.89 -11.60 10.23
CA VAL A 130 -8.41 -10.37 9.58
C VAL A 130 -8.58 -9.16 10.48
N ILE A 131 -7.51 -8.37 10.63
CA ILE A 131 -7.60 -6.96 11.01
C ILE A 131 -7.38 -6.13 9.77
N LEU A 132 -8.43 -5.48 9.28
CA LEU A 132 -8.38 -4.71 8.04
C LEU A 132 -8.01 -3.26 8.32
N ARG A 133 -7.15 -2.69 7.48
CA ARG A 133 -6.66 -1.31 7.62
C ARG A 133 -7.01 -0.54 6.33
N PRO A 134 -8.28 -0.14 6.14
CA PRO A 134 -8.81 0.34 4.87
C PRO A 134 -8.31 1.73 4.42
N GLY A 135 -7.51 2.42 5.23
CA GLY A 135 -7.10 3.80 4.95
C GLY A 135 -8.15 4.82 5.44
N PRO A 136 -8.20 6.03 4.86
CA PRO A 136 -7.77 6.33 3.48
C PRO A 136 -6.26 6.50 3.32
N TYR A 137 -5.54 6.89 4.38
CA TYR A 137 -4.08 6.92 4.40
C TYR A 137 -3.53 5.69 5.15
N ILE A 138 -2.51 5.04 4.58
CA ILE A 138 -1.94 3.79 5.12
C ILE A 138 -0.44 3.87 5.40
N SER A 139 0.23 4.97 5.02
CA SER A 139 1.70 5.05 4.99
C SER A 139 2.28 3.89 4.16
N ALA A 140 2.64 2.79 4.83
CA ALA A 140 3.12 1.54 4.27
C ALA A 140 4.34 1.67 3.34
N GLU A 141 5.10 2.75 3.40
CA GLU A 141 6.22 3.01 2.48
C GLU A 141 5.73 2.93 1.01
N LEU A 142 4.52 3.43 0.76
CA LEU A 142 3.87 3.50 -0.54
C LEU A 142 3.79 4.96 -1.00
N ASP A 143 3.80 5.22 -2.33
CA ASP A 143 3.68 6.58 -2.88
C ASP A 143 2.54 7.37 -2.20
N LEU A 144 2.88 8.54 -1.65
CA LEU A 144 1.96 9.44 -0.95
C LEU A 144 1.18 8.76 0.20
N GLY A 145 1.73 7.71 0.80
CA GLY A 145 1.10 6.96 1.88
C GLY A 145 -0.13 6.17 1.43
N GLY A 146 -0.19 5.81 0.15
CA GLY A 146 -1.33 5.13 -0.47
C GLY A 146 -2.49 6.05 -0.87
N LEU A 147 -2.32 7.37 -0.76
CA LEU A 147 -3.29 8.35 -1.27
C LEU A 147 -3.10 8.56 -2.78
N PRO A 148 -4.17 8.68 -3.58
CA PRO A 148 -4.03 8.92 -5.00
C PRO A 148 -3.48 10.31 -5.31
N SER A 149 -2.54 10.37 -6.25
CA SER A 149 -1.84 11.63 -6.57
C SER A 149 -2.73 12.70 -7.23
N TRP A 150 -3.86 12.32 -7.83
CA TRP A 150 -4.82 13.27 -8.41
C TRP A 150 -5.46 14.18 -7.35
N LEU A 151 -5.37 13.85 -6.05
CA LEU A 151 -5.74 14.76 -4.96
C LEU A 151 -4.91 16.05 -4.98
N LEU A 152 -3.65 15.96 -5.42
CA LEU A 152 -2.73 17.11 -5.45
C LEU A 152 -2.98 18.06 -6.63
N GLN A 153 -3.94 17.75 -7.53
CA GLN A 153 -4.40 18.69 -8.56
C GLN A 153 -5.11 19.90 -7.95
N ASP A 154 -5.75 19.74 -6.80
CA ASP A 154 -6.25 20.87 -6.03
C ASP A 154 -5.08 21.57 -5.33
N GLU A 155 -4.80 22.80 -5.74
CA GLU A 155 -3.71 23.63 -5.20
C GLU A 155 -3.80 23.83 -3.69
N ASN A 156 -5.02 23.89 -3.16
CA ASN A 156 -5.33 24.13 -1.75
C ASN A 156 -5.54 22.84 -0.94
N MET A 157 -5.24 21.67 -1.53
CA MET A 157 -5.46 20.37 -0.89
C MET A 157 -4.82 20.30 0.50
N ARG A 158 -5.60 19.83 1.49
CA ARG A 158 -5.12 19.57 2.86
C ARG A 158 -5.36 18.11 3.20
N LEU A 159 -4.44 17.24 2.78
CA LEU A 159 -4.53 15.80 2.99
C LEU A 159 -4.68 15.47 4.49
N ARG A 160 -5.47 14.44 4.80
CA ARG A 160 -5.69 13.95 6.18
C ARG A 160 -6.20 15.05 7.13
N THR A 161 -7.15 15.85 6.65
CA THR A 161 -7.90 16.85 7.44
C THR A 161 -9.38 16.81 7.05
N THR A 162 -10.22 17.63 7.69
CA THR A 162 -11.63 17.82 7.30
C THR A 162 -11.83 18.85 6.19
N TYR A 163 -10.79 19.11 5.39
CA TYR A 163 -10.92 19.93 4.20
C TYR A 163 -11.90 19.28 3.21
N PRO A 164 -12.94 20.01 2.73
CA PRO A 164 -14.02 19.42 1.92
C PRO A 164 -13.52 18.61 0.72
N GLY A 165 -12.55 19.15 -0.04
CA GLY A 165 -12.00 18.45 -1.21
C GLY A 165 -11.34 17.11 -0.87
N PHE A 166 -10.80 16.95 0.35
CA PHE A 166 -10.26 15.67 0.81
C PHE A 166 -11.37 14.75 1.32
N THR A 167 -12.28 15.25 2.17
CA THR A 167 -13.35 14.43 2.75
C THR A 167 -14.34 13.91 1.72
N ASP A 168 -14.64 14.71 0.69
CA ASP A 168 -15.54 14.30 -0.40
C ASP A 168 -14.91 13.17 -1.22
N ALA A 169 -13.60 13.27 -1.51
CA ALA A 169 -12.85 12.22 -2.17
C ALA A 169 -12.79 10.94 -1.33
N VAL A 170 -12.57 11.04 -0.01
CA VAL A 170 -12.60 9.90 0.91
C VAL A 170 -13.98 9.23 0.91
N ASN A 171 -15.06 10.01 0.94
CA ASN A 171 -16.42 9.47 0.87
C ASN A 171 -16.65 8.70 -0.42
N VAL A 172 -16.28 9.26 -1.58
CA VAL A 172 -16.40 8.57 -2.88
C VAL A 172 -15.63 7.25 -2.89
N PHE A 173 -14.42 7.21 -2.33
CA PHE A 173 -13.66 5.97 -2.21
C PHE A 173 -14.34 4.95 -1.30
N PHE A 174 -14.80 5.38 -0.12
CA PHE A 174 -15.47 4.51 0.85
C PHE A 174 -16.84 4.03 0.36
N ASP A 175 -17.55 4.79 -0.47
CA ASP A 175 -18.79 4.36 -1.13
C ASP A 175 -18.57 3.16 -2.07
N LYS A 176 -17.35 2.99 -2.60
CA LYS A 176 -16.98 1.82 -3.41
C LYS A 176 -16.36 0.69 -2.60
N LEU A 177 -15.50 1.04 -1.65
CA LEU A 177 -14.72 0.08 -0.88
C LEU A 177 -15.56 -0.61 0.21
N ILE A 178 -16.33 0.13 1.01
CA ILE A 178 -16.97 -0.41 2.21
C ILE A 178 -18.06 -1.44 1.90
N PRO A 179 -18.91 -1.29 0.86
CA PRO A 179 -19.87 -2.33 0.50
C PRO A 179 -19.25 -3.71 0.20
N LYS A 180 -17.99 -3.74 -0.26
CA LYS A 180 -17.22 -4.96 -0.49
C LYS A 180 -16.72 -5.63 0.79
N ILE A 181 -16.44 -4.81 1.81
CA ILE A 181 -15.94 -5.26 3.12
C ILE A 181 -17.08 -5.68 4.05
N VAL A 182 -18.25 -5.04 3.95
CA VAL A 182 -19.37 -5.27 4.87
C VAL A 182 -19.75 -6.74 5.01
N PRO A 183 -19.88 -7.54 3.93
CA PRO A 183 -20.18 -8.98 4.03
C PRO A 183 -19.08 -9.81 4.70
N LEU A 184 -17.84 -9.31 4.70
CA LEU A 184 -16.65 -9.99 5.20
C LEU A 184 -16.39 -9.73 6.70
N GLN A 185 -17.21 -8.89 7.33
CA GLN A 185 -17.20 -8.66 8.77
C GLN A 185 -17.57 -9.92 9.55
N PHE A 186 -16.92 -10.13 10.70
CA PHE A 186 -17.17 -11.25 11.60
C PHE A 186 -18.65 -11.37 11.99
N LYS A 187 -19.27 -10.24 12.35
CA LYS A 187 -20.70 -10.10 12.66
C LYS A 187 -21.62 -10.38 11.48
N LYS A 188 -21.09 -10.46 10.27
CA LYS A 188 -21.79 -10.83 9.03
C LYS A 188 -21.38 -12.20 8.50
N GLY A 189 -20.54 -12.95 9.21
CA GLY A 189 -20.12 -14.30 8.85
C GLY A 189 -18.70 -14.40 8.27
N GLY A 190 -18.01 -13.29 8.02
CA GLY A 190 -16.66 -13.28 7.46
C GLY A 190 -15.53 -13.35 8.51
N PRO A 191 -14.27 -13.14 8.08
CA PRO A 191 -13.09 -13.25 8.95
C PRO A 191 -12.64 -11.92 9.58
N ILE A 192 -13.22 -10.77 9.20
CA ILE A 192 -12.75 -9.46 9.68
C ILE A 192 -13.24 -9.21 11.11
N ILE A 193 -12.32 -9.24 12.06
CA ILE A 193 -12.62 -9.10 13.50
C ILE A 193 -12.38 -7.68 14.04
N ALA A 194 -11.59 -6.86 13.33
CA ALA A 194 -11.39 -5.45 13.68
C ALA A 194 -11.00 -4.62 12.44
N ILE A 195 -11.23 -3.31 12.52
CA ILE A 195 -10.90 -2.34 11.47
C ILE A 195 -10.11 -1.16 12.06
N GLN A 196 -8.96 -0.85 11.47
CA GLN A 196 -8.18 0.34 11.84
C GLN A 196 -8.69 1.57 11.08
N LEU A 197 -8.95 2.68 11.79
CA LEU A 197 -9.57 3.88 11.21
C LEU A 197 -8.67 4.63 10.22
N ASP A 198 -7.44 4.93 10.61
CA ASP A 198 -6.42 5.62 9.83
C ASP A 198 -5.05 5.14 10.34
N ASP A 199 -3.94 5.55 9.75
CA ASP A 199 -2.61 5.10 10.16
C ASP A 199 -1.78 6.18 10.87
N SER A 200 -1.45 5.96 12.13
CA SER A 200 -0.49 6.78 12.90
C SER A 200 -0.82 8.27 12.90
N TYR A 201 -2.11 8.61 13.03
CA TYR A 201 -2.58 10.00 12.90
C TYR A 201 -2.00 10.94 13.96
N GLY A 202 -1.65 10.45 15.16
CA GLY A 202 -1.00 11.23 16.21
C GLY A 202 0.33 11.84 15.77
N SER A 203 1.02 11.25 14.78
CA SER A 203 2.24 11.83 14.18
C SER A 203 1.96 12.98 13.19
N TYR A 204 0.71 13.08 12.71
CA TYR A 204 0.27 14.10 11.77
C TYR A 204 -0.50 15.22 12.49
N ALA A 205 -1.58 14.84 13.19
CA ALA A 205 -2.35 15.60 14.18
C ALA A 205 -2.67 17.05 13.79
N LYS A 206 -2.96 17.32 12.50
CA LYS A 206 -3.27 18.67 12.00
C LYS A 206 -4.72 19.10 12.27
N ASP A 207 -5.64 18.14 12.41
CA ASP A 207 -7.07 18.39 12.54
C ASP A 207 -7.72 17.38 13.50
N ASN A 208 -8.26 17.85 14.62
CA ASN A 208 -8.89 16.99 15.63
C ASN A 208 -10.28 16.47 15.22
N ARG A 209 -10.89 17.01 14.17
CA ARG A 209 -12.19 16.57 13.65
C ARG A 209 -12.07 15.45 12.62
N TYR A 210 -10.85 15.22 12.12
CA TYR A 210 -10.60 14.25 11.06
C TYR A 210 -10.87 12.80 11.48
N MET A 211 -10.32 12.36 12.62
CA MET A 211 -10.55 10.99 13.10
C MET A 211 -12.03 10.69 13.40
N PRO A 212 -12.80 11.62 14.04
CA PRO A 212 -14.26 11.49 14.13
C PRO A 212 -14.95 11.35 12.77
N PHE A 213 -14.54 12.14 11.76
CA PHE A 213 -15.07 12.03 10.39
C PHE A 213 -14.82 10.64 9.80
N ILE A 214 -13.60 10.10 9.89
CA ILE A 214 -13.28 8.77 9.36
C ILE A 214 -14.07 7.67 10.06
N LYS A 215 -14.19 7.76 11.39
CA LYS A 215 -15.04 6.85 12.17
C LYS A 215 -16.47 6.86 11.65
N GLU A 216 -17.07 8.04 11.52
CA GLU A 216 -18.43 8.20 11.03
C GLU A 216 -18.60 7.69 9.59
N ALA A 217 -17.64 7.99 8.72
CA ALA A 217 -17.65 7.56 7.33
C ALA A 217 -17.65 6.03 7.19
N LEU A 218 -16.96 5.31 8.09
CA LEU A 218 -16.97 3.85 8.13
C LEU A 218 -18.26 3.30 8.75
N THR A 219 -18.67 3.82 9.91
CA THR A 219 -19.84 3.28 10.65
C THR A 219 -21.15 3.52 9.94
N SER A 220 -21.35 4.70 9.35
CA SER A 220 -22.55 5.03 8.55
C SER A 220 -22.70 4.12 7.32
N ARG A 221 -21.60 3.54 6.83
CA ARG A 221 -21.56 2.59 5.69
C ARG A 221 -21.63 1.12 6.11
N GLY A 222 -21.95 0.83 7.37
CA GLY A 222 -22.21 -0.52 7.86
C GLY A 222 -21.03 -1.24 8.48
N VAL A 223 -19.90 -0.55 8.73
CA VAL A 223 -18.84 -1.10 9.58
C VAL A 223 -19.35 -1.17 11.02
N SER A 224 -19.24 -2.35 11.63
CA SER A 224 -19.78 -2.69 12.95
C SER A 224 -18.81 -3.45 13.84
N GLU A 225 -17.60 -3.75 13.36
CA GLU A 225 -16.54 -4.40 14.14
C GLU A 225 -15.82 -3.45 15.08
N MET A 226 -14.93 -4.00 15.92
CA MET A 226 -14.06 -3.20 16.78
C MET A 226 -13.23 -2.23 15.93
N LEU A 227 -13.31 -0.95 16.27
CA LEU A 227 -12.54 0.10 15.61
C LEU A 227 -11.26 0.37 16.42
N LEU A 228 -10.13 0.46 15.72
CA LEU A 228 -8.81 0.61 16.31
C LEU A 228 -8.08 1.83 15.74
N THR A 229 -7.15 2.37 16.51
CA THR A 229 -6.11 3.28 16.04
C THR A 229 -4.75 2.70 16.44
N SER A 230 -3.70 3.09 15.72
CA SER A 230 -2.33 2.70 16.04
C SER A 230 -1.44 3.93 15.98
N ASP A 231 -0.73 4.24 17.06
CA ASP A 231 0.15 5.40 17.17
C ASP A 231 1.38 5.03 18.01
N LEU A 232 2.48 5.77 17.82
CA LEU A 232 3.62 5.69 18.73
C LEU A 232 3.22 6.20 20.12
N SER A 233 3.88 5.71 21.17
CA SER A 233 3.61 6.09 22.57
C SER A 233 3.54 7.60 22.80
N ASN A 234 4.38 8.38 22.10
CA ASN A 234 4.40 9.84 22.17
C ASN A 234 3.26 10.50 21.36
N GLY A 235 2.76 9.84 20.31
CA GLY A 235 1.66 10.31 19.46
C GLY A 235 0.28 10.14 20.09
N LEU A 236 0.12 9.20 21.03
CA LEU A 236 -1.14 8.97 21.76
C LEU A 236 -1.59 10.21 22.57
N LYS A 237 -0.65 11.05 23.04
CA LYS A 237 -0.96 12.28 23.79
C LYS A 237 -1.52 13.42 22.90
N ALA A 238 -1.23 13.40 21.60
CA ALA A 238 -1.67 14.44 20.66
C ALA A 238 -3.14 14.24 20.20
N GLY A 239 -3.79 13.14 20.61
CA GLY A 239 -5.14 12.76 20.20
C GLY A 239 -6.28 13.18 21.14
N GLY A 240 -6.02 13.93 22.22
CA GLY A 240 -7.05 14.39 23.16
C GLY A 240 -6.91 15.88 23.50
N PRO A 241 -8.01 16.64 23.66
CA PRO A 241 -7.91 18.06 24.01
C PRO A 241 -7.55 18.23 25.48
N PHE A 242 -6.50 18.99 25.78
CA PHE A 242 -6.33 19.68 27.05
C PHE A 242 -6.35 21.19 26.77
N LYS A 243 -7.27 21.92 27.41
CA LYS A 243 -7.32 23.38 27.39
C LYS A 243 -7.35 23.89 28.82
N SER A 244 -6.43 24.78 29.16
CA SER A 244 -6.47 25.63 30.36
C SER A 244 -6.36 27.08 29.91
N ALA A 245 -7.13 27.97 30.54
CA ALA A 245 -7.27 29.37 30.15
C ALA A 245 -6.19 30.30 30.74
N THR A 246 -5.30 29.79 31.61
CA THR A 246 -4.14 30.54 32.12
C THR A 246 -2.95 29.61 32.36
N PRO A 247 -1.70 30.12 32.26
CA PRO A 247 -0.49 29.31 32.41
C PRO A 247 -0.33 28.79 33.85
N VAL A 248 0.18 27.56 34.01
CA VAL A 248 0.55 26.96 35.30
C VAL A 248 2.02 26.54 35.21
N ASN A 249 2.80 26.87 36.24
CA ASN A 249 4.23 26.59 36.33
C ASN A 249 4.54 25.10 36.64
N MET A 250 5.80 24.72 36.43
CA MET A 250 6.27 23.33 36.44
C MET A 250 6.03 22.59 37.76
N GLU A 251 5.92 23.30 38.89
CA GLU A 251 5.71 22.70 40.20
C GLU A 251 4.28 22.18 40.43
N ASN A 252 3.30 22.62 39.63
CA ASN A 252 1.87 22.32 39.85
C ASN A 252 1.24 21.39 38.78
N LEU A 253 2.06 20.67 38.01
CA LEU A 253 1.57 19.70 37.03
C LEU A 253 1.03 18.42 37.71
N PRO A 254 -0.14 17.86 37.31
CA PRO A 254 -0.73 16.65 37.89
C PRO A 254 -0.06 15.38 37.35
N VAL A 255 1.27 15.35 37.38
CA VAL A 255 2.12 14.19 37.05
C VAL A 255 2.93 13.82 38.29
N ASN A 256 3.60 12.66 38.30
CA ASN A 256 4.39 12.18 39.45
C ASN A 256 3.60 12.16 40.78
N ASN A 257 2.38 11.59 40.79
CA ASN A 257 1.51 11.54 41.97
C ASN A 257 1.27 12.91 42.65
N LYS A 258 1.10 13.98 41.87
CA LYS A 258 0.84 15.37 42.31
C LYS A 258 2.06 16.12 42.90
N ASN A 259 3.29 15.66 42.68
CA ASN A 259 4.50 16.36 43.15
C ASN A 259 5.21 17.20 42.07
N GLY A 260 4.57 17.45 40.92
CA GLY A 260 5.17 18.24 39.84
C GLY A 260 6.43 17.57 39.26
N GLN A 261 7.24 18.35 38.55
CA GLN A 261 8.51 17.91 37.96
C GLN A 261 9.67 18.68 38.58
N SER A 262 10.62 17.98 39.25
CA SER A 262 11.69 18.62 40.02
C SER A 262 13.04 18.77 39.28
N GLN A 263 13.32 18.01 38.21
CA GLN A 263 14.54 18.17 37.38
C GLN A 263 14.32 17.73 35.91
N GLY A 264 15.09 18.32 34.98
CA GLY A 264 15.10 18.03 33.54
C GLY A 264 15.54 19.24 32.70
N TYR A 265 15.79 19.04 31.39
CA TYR A 265 16.20 20.09 30.46
C TYR A 265 15.03 20.68 29.66
N THR A 266 15.04 22.00 29.48
CA THR A 266 14.20 22.76 28.55
C THR A 266 15.09 23.33 27.44
N LEU A 267 14.70 23.15 26.17
CA LEU A 267 15.38 23.72 25.01
C LEU A 267 14.62 24.96 24.53
N TYR A 268 15.33 26.08 24.38
CA TYR A 268 14.85 27.33 23.81
C TYR A 268 15.50 27.55 22.44
N GLU A 269 14.72 27.95 21.44
CA GLU A 269 15.22 28.47 20.17
C GLU A 269 15.07 30.00 20.11
N THR A 270 16.04 30.66 19.47
CA THR A 270 16.07 32.11 19.24
C THR A 270 16.37 32.42 17.77
N THR A 271 16.09 33.65 17.35
CA THR A 271 16.26 34.15 15.98
C THR A 271 17.64 34.76 15.78
N ILE A 272 18.26 34.53 14.62
CA ILE A 272 19.47 35.23 14.19
C ILE A 272 19.06 36.45 13.35
N THR A 273 19.52 37.62 13.79
CA THR A 273 19.42 38.92 13.13
C THR A 273 20.73 39.25 12.39
N SER A 274 20.67 39.19 11.05
CA SER A 274 21.55 39.82 10.03
C SER A 274 22.96 39.23 9.68
N GLY A 275 23.26 39.26 8.36
CA GLY A 275 24.58 39.65 7.79
C GLY A 275 25.35 38.66 6.88
N GLY A 276 25.51 38.97 5.57
CA GLY A 276 26.71 38.58 4.79
C GLY A 276 26.53 38.10 3.33
N LEU A 277 27.30 38.68 2.40
CA LEU A 277 27.36 38.45 0.94
C LEU A 277 28.66 37.71 0.54
N LEU A 278 28.65 36.84 -0.48
CA LEU A 278 29.78 36.76 -1.42
C LEU A 278 29.42 36.17 -2.81
N LYS A 279 30.13 36.72 -3.80
CA LYS A 279 30.06 36.63 -5.27
C LYS A 279 30.40 35.25 -5.88
N SER A 280 29.88 35.00 -7.08
CA SER A 280 30.66 34.37 -8.16
C SER A 280 30.87 35.39 -9.28
N GLY A 281 32.12 35.71 -9.58
CA GLY A 281 32.51 36.77 -10.50
C GLY A 281 32.13 36.53 -11.96
N ASP A 282 31.94 37.65 -12.65
CA ASP A 282 31.93 37.77 -14.10
C ASP A 282 33.15 37.10 -14.74
N ASN A 283 33.00 35.86 -15.22
CA ASN A 283 33.88 35.26 -16.22
C ASN A 283 33.21 34.06 -16.92
N VAL A 284 32.10 34.30 -17.63
CA VAL A 284 31.75 33.47 -18.80
C VAL A 284 31.17 34.38 -19.88
N ARG A 285 31.98 34.64 -20.91
CA ARG A 285 31.49 35.09 -22.21
C ARG A 285 31.36 33.85 -23.07
N ASP A 286 30.13 33.47 -23.42
CA ASP A 286 29.90 32.52 -24.52
C ASP A 286 28.99 33.18 -25.56
N ARG A 287 29.41 33.10 -26.82
CA ARG A 287 28.63 33.50 -27.99
C ARG A 287 28.05 32.22 -28.58
N ALA A 288 26.78 31.95 -28.32
CA ALA A 288 26.02 30.97 -29.09
C ALA A 288 25.00 31.70 -29.96
N LEU A 289 25.37 31.99 -31.21
CA LEU A 289 24.44 32.34 -32.28
C LEU A 289 23.79 31.05 -32.78
N GLY A 290 22.58 30.75 -32.30
CA GLY A 290 21.75 29.66 -32.83
C GLY A 290 20.62 29.22 -31.89
N LYS A 291 19.48 28.82 -32.47
CA LYS A 291 18.36 28.21 -31.75
C LYS A 291 18.82 26.85 -31.19
N ARG A 292 18.88 26.71 -29.87
CA ARG A 292 19.17 25.44 -29.17
C ARG A 292 17.94 24.96 -28.43
N THR A 293 17.75 23.65 -28.38
CA THR A 293 16.67 23.02 -27.61
C THR A 293 17.19 22.63 -26.23
N LEU A 294 16.56 23.14 -25.18
CA LEU A 294 16.74 22.65 -23.82
C LEU A 294 15.75 21.50 -23.57
N SER A 295 16.26 20.33 -23.21
CA SER A 295 15.45 19.17 -22.84
C SER A 295 15.75 18.77 -21.40
N LEU A 296 14.70 18.61 -20.59
CA LEU A 296 14.80 18.19 -19.20
C LEU A 296 14.01 16.88 -19.03
N LEU A 297 14.68 15.78 -18.75
CA LEU A 297 14.03 14.55 -18.29
C LEU A 297 13.91 14.62 -16.76
N VAL A 298 12.68 14.57 -16.25
CA VAL A 298 12.42 14.67 -14.82
C VAL A 298 11.67 13.42 -14.36
N GLU A 299 12.28 12.68 -13.46
CA GLU A 299 11.70 11.46 -12.90
C GLU A 299 10.97 11.77 -11.58
N ASN A 300 9.82 11.12 -11.38
CA ASN A 300 9.20 11.02 -10.07
C ASN A 300 9.73 9.76 -9.34
N CYS A 301 10.65 9.93 -8.39
CA CYS A 301 11.21 8.85 -7.57
C CYS A 301 10.27 8.34 -6.46
N GLY A 302 9.04 8.85 -6.40
CA GLY A 302 8.08 8.59 -5.33
C GLY A 302 7.80 9.83 -4.48
N ARG A 303 6.55 9.99 -4.08
CA ARG A 303 6.08 10.98 -3.11
C ARG A 303 6.37 10.49 -1.71
N VAL A 304 6.83 11.41 -0.87
CA VAL A 304 7.04 11.13 0.55
C VAL A 304 5.73 10.63 1.15
N HIS A 305 5.83 9.57 1.95
CA HIS A 305 4.67 8.87 2.50
C HIS A 305 4.40 9.19 3.97
N ARG A 306 5.27 9.94 4.67
CA ARG A 306 5.13 10.37 6.08
C ARG A 306 5.42 11.87 6.23
N GLY A 307 5.04 12.43 7.38
CA GLY A 307 5.34 13.83 7.72
C GLY A 307 4.20 14.79 7.39
N LYS A 308 4.43 16.09 7.66
CA LYS A 308 3.38 17.11 7.59
C LYS A 308 3.18 17.71 6.21
N ASP A 309 4.14 17.60 5.30
CA ASP A 309 4.10 18.25 3.98
C ASP A 309 3.68 17.30 2.85
N LEU A 310 2.79 16.35 3.13
CA LEU A 310 2.24 15.42 2.13
C LEU A 310 1.56 16.18 0.97
N ASP A 311 0.84 17.25 1.29
CA ASP A 311 0.14 18.14 0.36
C ASP A 311 1.08 18.95 -0.55
N LYS A 312 2.38 19.03 -0.22
CA LYS A 312 3.41 19.70 -1.04
C LYS A 312 4.17 18.76 -1.96
N GLN A 313 3.81 17.47 -2.02
CA GLN A 313 4.51 16.45 -2.82
C GLN A 313 4.13 16.47 -4.31
N ARG A 314 3.91 17.65 -4.92
CA ARG A 314 3.83 17.79 -6.37
C ARG A 314 5.20 17.46 -6.98
N LYS A 315 5.19 16.77 -8.11
CA LYS A 315 6.40 16.22 -8.75
C LYS A 315 6.53 16.78 -10.17
N GLY A 316 7.74 16.74 -10.70
CA GLY A 316 8.10 17.47 -11.92
C GLY A 316 8.74 18.81 -11.58
N LEU A 317 8.73 19.73 -12.54
CA LEU A 317 9.19 21.10 -12.33
C LEU A 317 8.09 21.90 -11.64
N VAL A 318 8.36 22.39 -10.43
CA VAL A 318 7.40 23.19 -9.65
C VAL A 318 7.91 24.63 -9.59
N GLY A 319 7.13 25.56 -10.13
CA GLY A 319 7.51 26.98 -10.25
C GLY A 319 8.24 27.30 -11.56
N ASP A 320 8.78 28.52 -11.64
CA ASP A 320 9.44 29.02 -12.85
C ASP A 320 10.86 28.46 -13.00
N VAL A 321 11.21 28.04 -14.22
CA VAL A 321 12.60 27.78 -14.63
C VAL A 321 13.17 29.07 -15.19
N LEU A 322 14.24 29.59 -14.59
CA LEU A 322 14.83 30.88 -14.96
C LEU A 322 16.10 30.71 -15.79
N LEU A 323 16.26 31.53 -16.82
CA LEU A 323 17.52 31.74 -17.53
C LEU A 323 17.91 33.21 -17.39
N ASN A 324 19.06 33.50 -16.75
CA ASN A 324 19.52 34.86 -16.45
C ASN A 324 18.44 35.73 -15.75
N GLY A 325 17.71 35.13 -14.79
CA GLY A 325 16.63 35.80 -14.07
C GLY A 325 15.31 35.95 -14.85
N THR A 326 15.27 35.55 -16.12
CA THR A 326 14.05 35.59 -16.94
C THR A 326 13.38 34.22 -16.98
N PRO A 327 12.07 34.11 -16.67
CA PRO A 327 11.36 32.85 -16.79
C PRO A 327 11.30 32.32 -18.22
N LEU A 328 11.63 31.03 -18.39
CA LEU A 328 11.42 30.30 -19.64
C LEU A 328 9.92 29.98 -19.81
N ARG A 329 9.44 30.03 -21.04
CA ARG A 329 8.05 29.82 -21.45
C ARG A 329 7.97 28.88 -22.66
N ASP A 330 6.76 28.51 -23.08
CA ASP A 330 6.47 27.70 -24.27
C ASP A 330 7.09 26.28 -24.28
N PHE A 331 7.03 25.59 -23.14
CA PHE A 331 7.46 24.20 -23.03
C PHE A 331 6.54 23.26 -23.82
N THR A 332 7.12 22.39 -24.64
CA THR A 332 6.44 21.19 -25.14
C THR A 332 6.71 20.04 -24.16
N ILE A 333 5.66 19.46 -23.58
CA ILE A 333 5.77 18.45 -22.52
C ILE A 333 5.34 17.09 -23.07
N TYR A 334 6.23 16.10 -22.98
CA TYR A 334 5.97 14.72 -23.38
C TYR A 334 5.78 13.86 -22.13
N SER A 335 4.66 13.13 -22.05
CA SER A 335 4.40 12.21 -20.95
C SER A 335 4.94 10.80 -21.28
N LEU A 336 5.74 10.26 -20.37
CA LEU A 336 6.20 8.87 -20.37
C LEU A 336 5.56 8.17 -19.15
N ASP A 337 4.26 7.93 -19.22
CA ASP A 337 3.49 7.47 -18.05
C ASP A 337 3.75 6.02 -17.64
N MET A 338 4.46 5.26 -18.50
CA MET A 338 4.81 3.86 -18.32
C MET A 338 3.60 2.95 -17.98
N LYS A 339 2.38 3.38 -18.35
CA LYS A 339 1.18 2.56 -18.19
C LYS A 339 1.25 1.34 -19.13
N PRO A 340 0.49 0.28 -18.87
CA PRO A 340 0.44 -0.89 -19.75
C PRO A 340 0.22 -0.52 -21.23
N SER A 341 -0.70 0.41 -21.52
CA SER A 341 -0.95 0.87 -22.89
C SER A 341 0.24 1.59 -23.53
N PHE A 342 1.03 2.33 -22.76
CA PHE A 342 2.26 2.96 -23.23
C PHE A 342 3.32 1.89 -23.54
N ILE A 343 3.54 0.93 -22.63
CA ILE A 343 4.50 -0.16 -22.84
C ILE A 343 4.08 -1.03 -24.04
N ASP A 344 2.78 -1.31 -24.19
CA ASP A 344 2.23 -2.04 -25.33
C ASP A 344 2.48 -1.32 -26.67
N SER A 345 2.50 0.02 -26.65
CA SER A 345 2.84 0.81 -27.83
C SER A 345 4.30 0.61 -28.26
N LEU A 346 5.21 0.40 -27.30
CA LEU A 346 6.62 0.16 -27.58
C LEU A 346 6.86 -1.14 -28.34
N TYR A 347 6.00 -2.16 -28.17
CA TYR A 347 6.12 -3.39 -28.96
C TYR A 347 5.94 -3.19 -30.48
N ARG A 348 5.24 -2.12 -30.87
CA ARG A 348 5.04 -1.75 -32.29
C ARG A 348 5.97 -0.61 -32.73
N ALA A 349 6.83 -0.12 -31.84
CA ALA A 349 7.76 0.94 -32.17
C ALA A 349 8.82 0.47 -33.20
N PRO A 350 9.33 1.36 -34.04
CA PRO A 350 10.36 1.02 -35.03
C PRO A 350 11.73 0.87 -34.37
N TRP A 351 11.95 -0.27 -33.70
CA TRP A 351 13.20 -0.60 -33.04
C TRP A 351 14.37 -0.64 -34.03
N LYS A 352 15.49 -0.04 -33.63
CA LYS A 352 16.74 -0.02 -34.41
C LYS A 352 17.85 -0.65 -33.59
N ALA A 353 18.53 -1.63 -34.18
CA ALA A 353 19.78 -2.13 -33.62
C ALA A 353 20.82 -1.01 -33.62
N ARG A 354 21.53 -0.84 -32.49
CA ARG A 354 22.67 0.07 -32.40
C ARG A 354 23.91 -0.70 -31.96
N PRO A 355 25.08 -0.42 -32.56
CA PRO A 355 26.35 -1.05 -32.20
C PRO A 355 26.99 -0.43 -30.96
N GLU A 356 26.53 0.75 -30.53
CA GLU A 356 27.03 1.49 -29.38
C GLU A 356 26.01 1.54 -28.26
N VAL A 357 26.51 1.44 -27.02
CA VAL A 357 25.73 1.53 -25.81
C VAL A 357 25.23 2.97 -25.66
N PRO A 358 23.93 3.20 -25.44
CA PRO A 358 23.43 4.54 -25.20
C PRO A 358 23.98 5.11 -23.88
N LEU A 359 24.57 6.30 -23.96
CA LEU A 359 24.96 7.14 -22.82
C LEU A 359 23.90 8.23 -22.54
N TYR A 360 22.64 7.91 -22.82
CA TYR A 360 21.50 8.81 -22.73
C TYR A 360 20.23 8.01 -22.47
N PRO A 361 19.15 8.65 -21.98
CA PRO A 361 17.91 7.95 -21.70
C PRO A 361 17.36 7.20 -22.93
N ALA A 362 17.15 5.90 -22.80
CA ALA A 362 16.71 5.06 -23.89
C ALA A 362 15.88 3.87 -23.41
N PHE A 363 14.96 3.43 -24.27
CA PHE A 363 14.37 2.11 -24.13
C PHE A 363 15.25 1.10 -24.86
N LEU A 364 15.54 -0.01 -24.20
CA LEU A 364 16.22 -1.17 -24.75
C LEU A 364 15.27 -2.37 -24.67
N MET A 365 15.23 -3.16 -25.74
CA MET A 365 14.39 -4.34 -25.83
C MET A 365 15.25 -5.59 -26.02
N GLY A 366 14.95 -6.61 -25.23
CA GLY A 366 15.54 -7.93 -25.31
C GLY A 366 14.48 -9.02 -25.26
N ALA A 367 14.93 -10.26 -25.46
CA ALA A 367 14.07 -11.43 -25.38
C ALA A 367 14.75 -12.52 -24.53
N LEU A 368 13.94 -13.22 -23.74
CA LEU A 368 14.33 -14.31 -22.87
C LEU A 368 13.51 -15.54 -23.23
N PHE A 369 14.15 -16.68 -23.45
CA PHE A 369 13.44 -17.94 -23.67
C PHE A 369 13.44 -18.78 -22.38
N ALA A 370 12.26 -19.05 -21.82
CA ALA A 370 12.07 -19.88 -20.65
C ALA A 370 11.64 -21.30 -21.06
N TYR A 371 12.45 -22.30 -20.73
CA TYR A 371 12.15 -23.71 -21.00
C TYR A 371 11.19 -24.29 -19.96
N GLY A 372 10.14 -24.96 -20.40
CA GLY A 372 9.19 -25.62 -19.50
C GLY A 372 8.33 -24.65 -18.70
N TYR A 373 8.02 -25.00 -17.46
CA TYR A 373 7.28 -24.12 -16.54
C TYR A 373 8.25 -23.14 -15.87
N PRO A 374 8.05 -21.82 -16.03
CA PRO A 374 8.94 -20.83 -15.44
C PRO A 374 8.92 -20.88 -13.90
N SER A 375 10.09 -20.70 -13.31
CA SER A 375 10.30 -20.56 -11.87
C SER A 375 10.61 -19.11 -11.50
N ASP A 376 10.52 -18.80 -10.22
CA ASP A 376 11.04 -17.55 -9.66
C ASP A 376 12.53 -17.37 -10.00
N THR A 377 12.92 -16.13 -10.30
CA THR A 377 14.31 -15.75 -10.59
C THR A 377 14.55 -14.29 -10.18
N PHE A 378 15.77 -13.79 -10.39
CA PHE A 378 16.16 -12.43 -10.04
C PHE A 378 16.87 -11.77 -11.22
N VAL A 379 16.38 -10.60 -11.63
CA VAL A 379 16.97 -9.80 -12.71
C VAL A 379 18.07 -8.92 -12.14
N LYS A 380 19.31 -9.11 -12.60
CA LYS A 380 20.48 -8.31 -12.24
C LYS A 380 21.00 -7.57 -13.48
N LEU A 381 21.35 -6.30 -13.29
CA LEU A 381 21.75 -5.39 -14.38
C LEU A 381 23.14 -4.82 -14.13
N PRO A 382 24.22 -5.65 -14.14
CA PRO A 382 25.57 -5.14 -13.96
C PRO A 382 25.98 -4.29 -15.18
N GLY A 383 26.66 -3.17 -14.94
CA GLY A 383 27.04 -2.22 -16.00
C GLY A 383 25.93 -1.23 -16.38
N TRP A 384 24.72 -1.38 -15.83
CA TRP A 384 23.63 -0.42 -16.02
C TRP A 384 23.62 0.64 -14.92
N GLY A 385 23.18 1.86 -15.25
CA GLY A 385 23.10 2.98 -14.33
C GLY A 385 21.86 2.94 -13.45
N ARG A 386 20.72 3.32 -14.03
CA ARG A 386 19.44 3.48 -13.32
C ARG A 386 18.27 3.43 -14.27
N GLY A 387 17.19 2.77 -13.85
CA GLY A 387 16.05 2.63 -14.73
C GLY A 387 14.89 1.82 -14.20
N VAL A 388 14.05 1.35 -15.12
CA VAL A 388 12.87 0.52 -14.86
C VAL A 388 12.86 -0.66 -15.82
N VAL A 389 12.52 -1.85 -15.31
CA VAL A 389 12.41 -3.08 -16.11
C VAL A 389 10.95 -3.51 -16.25
N PHE A 390 10.59 -3.97 -17.43
CA PHE A 390 9.28 -4.55 -17.76
C PHE A 390 9.47 -5.95 -18.35
N ILE A 391 8.68 -6.90 -17.86
CA ILE A 391 8.64 -8.29 -18.35
C ILE A 391 7.24 -8.56 -18.88
N ASN A 392 7.11 -8.85 -20.18
CA ASN A 392 5.81 -9.09 -20.83
C ASN A 392 4.76 -7.99 -20.54
N GLY A 393 5.19 -6.72 -20.55
CA GLY A 393 4.34 -5.55 -20.27
C GLY A 393 4.14 -5.26 -18.77
N LEU A 394 4.55 -6.16 -17.87
CA LEU A 394 4.43 -5.99 -16.42
C LEU A 394 5.65 -5.22 -15.89
N ASN A 395 5.39 -4.12 -15.18
CA ASN A 395 6.44 -3.34 -14.52
C ASN A 395 7.02 -4.13 -13.34
N LEU A 396 8.29 -4.52 -13.45
CA LEU A 396 9.01 -5.27 -12.42
C LEU A 396 9.49 -4.36 -11.28
N GLY A 397 9.76 -3.09 -11.58
CA GLY A 397 10.24 -2.10 -10.63
C GLY A 397 11.49 -1.37 -11.11
N ARG A 398 12.04 -0.55 -10.21
CA ARG A 398 13.19 0.31 -10.46
C ARG A 398 14.48 -0.40 -10.04
N TYR A 399 15.52 -0.29 -10.84
CA TYR A 399 16.88 -0.66 -10.43
C TYR A 399 17.76 0.59 -10.34
N TRP A 400 18.78 0.52 -9.51
CA TRP A 400 19.80 1.56 -9.42
C TRP A 400 21.11 0.94 -8.93
N SER A 401 22.19 1.12 -9.70
CA SER A 401 23.53 0.61 -9.37
C SER A 401 24.05 1.05 -8.00
N SER A 402 23.57 2.19 -7.48
CA SER A 402 23.92 2.67 -6.14
C SER A 402 23.50 1.74 -5.00
N GLY A 403 22.52 0.85 -5.22
CA GLY A 403 22.07 -0.11 -4.21
C GLY A 403 21.25 0.50 -3.05
N PRO A 404 21.09 -0.24 -1.93
CA PRO A 404 21.73 -1.52 -1.64
C PRO A 404 21.17 -2.67 -2.49
N GLN A 405 19.90 -2.63 -2.90
CA GLN A 405 19.32 -3.64 -3.78
C GLN A 405 20.03 -3.68 -5.14
N GLN A 406 20.54 -4.85 -5.52
CA GLN A 406 21.23 -5.07 -6.80
C GLN A 406 20.47 -5.99 -7.75
N ALA A 407 19.45 -6.70 -7.27
CA ALA A 407 18.61 -7.57 -8.10
C ALA A 407 17.11 -7.34 -7.86
N LEU A 408 16.34 -7.40 -8.95
CA LEU A 408 14.88 -7.32 -8.95
C LEU A 408 14.28 -8.73 -8.92
N TYR A 409 13.39 -9.02 -7.96
CA TYR A 409 12.68 -10.29 -7.93
C TYR A 409 11.71 -10.40 -9.10
N LEU A 410 11.83 -11.46 -9.89
CA LEU A 410 10.94 -11.81 -11.00
C LEU A 410 10.12 -13.05 -10.64
N PRO A 411 8.82 -12.87 -10.32
CA PRO A 411 7.93 -14.00 -10.04
C PRO A 411 7.77 -14.90 -11.27
N GLY A 412 7.81 -16.21 -11.07
CA GLY A 412 7.52 -17.19 -12.12
C GLY A 412 6.22 -16.91 -12.89
N PRO A 413 5.10 -16.52 -12.24
CA PRO A 413 3.85 -16.15 -12.91
C PRO A 413 3.92 -14.97 -13.87
N PHE A 414 5.00 -14.17 -13.86
CA PHE A 414 5.19 -13.07 -14.82
C PHE A 414 5.85 -13.56 -16.12
N LEU A 415 6.36 -14.79 -16.12
CA LEU A 415 6.98 -15.44 -17.26
C LEU A 415 5.99 -16.38 -17.96
N ASN A 416 6.06 -16.38 -19.28
CA ASN A 416 5.44 -17.36 -20.15
C ASN A 416 6.41 -18.52 -20.39
N SER A 417 5.87 -19.71 -20.62
CA SER A 417 6.66 -20.78 -21.25
C SER A 417 7.03 -20.34 -22.67
N GLY A 418 8.31 -20.48 -23.05
CA GLY A 418 8.84 -20.01 -24.32
C GLY A 418 9.34 -18.57 -24.27
N MET A 419 9.01 -17.78 -25.30
CA MET A 419 9.58 -16.45 -25.47
C MET A 419 8.93 -15.42 -24.53
N ASN A 420 9.76 -14.63 -23.86
CA ASN A 420 9.42 -13.55 -22.96
C ASN A 420 10.09 -12.27 -23.44
N GLN A 421 9.36 -11.17 -23.41
CA GLN A 421 9.88 -9.87 -23.81
C GLN A 421 10.35 -9.08 -22.60
N ILE A 422 11.52 -8.47 -22.73
CA ILE A 422 12.12 -7.60 -21.71
C ILE A 422 12.26 -6.22 -22.32
N ILE A 423 11.70 -5.21 -21.66
CA ILE A 423 11.95 -3.81 -21.99
C ILE A 423 12.59 -3.17 -20.76
N ALA A 424 13.73 -2.51 -20.95
CA ALA A 424 14.38 -1.69 -19.94
C ALA A 424 14.37 -0.24 -20.39
N PHE A 425 13.96 0.68 -19.50
CA PHE A 425 14.21 2.11 -19.66
C PHE A 425 15.42 2.47 -18.81
N GLU A 426 16.55 2.83 -19.44
CA GLU A 426 17.78 3.27 -18.78
C GLU A 426 17.92 4.78 -18.90
N GLU A 427 18.35 5.46 -17.83
CA GLU A 427 18.42 6.93 -17.75
C GLU A 427 19.83 7.49 -18.03
N GLN A 428 20.89 6.69 -17.86
CA GLN A 428 22.27 7.18 -17.85
C GLN A 428 23.18 6.36 -18.76
N GLU A 429 23.44 5.10 -18.42
CA GLU A 429 24.40 4.23 -19.08
C GLU A 429 23.85 2.80 -19.08
N ALA A 430 23.73 2.19 -20.26
CA ALA A 430 23.22 0.84 -20.40
C ALA A 430 24.36 -0.19 -20.49
N ASP A 431 24.00 -1.47 -20.49
CA ASP A 431 24.84 -2.55 -21.03
C ASP A 431 24.00 -3.33 -22.06
N TYR A 432 24.60 -4.28 -22.76
CA TYR A 432 23.91 -5.19 -23.68
C TYR A 432 23.35 -6.42 -23.00
N LYS A 433 23.66 -6.65 -21.72
CA LYS A 433 23.33 -7.88 -21.00
C LYS A 433 22.56 -7.60 -19.73
N ILE A 434 21.53 -8.41 -19.52
CA ILE A 434 20.83 -8.56 -18.27
C ILE A 434 21.08 -10.00 -17.80
N GLN A 435 21.31 -10.19 -16.52
CA GLN A 435 21.57 -11.49 -15.90
C GLN A 435 20.33 -11.96 -15.14
N LEU A 436 20.11 -13.28 -15.15
CA LEU A 436 19.10 -13.93 -14.34
C LEU A 436 19.80 -14.84 -13.33
N GLU A 437 19.52 -14.60 -12.05
CA GLU A 437 20.12 -15.32 -10.94
C GLU A 437 19.06 -16.15 -10.19
N ASP A 438 19.50 -17.19 -9.50
CA ASP A 438 18.66 -18.05 -8.66
C ASP A 438 18.54 -17.53 -7.21
N THR A 439 19.37 -16.54 -6.84
CA THR A 439 19.45 -15.96 -5.51
C THR A 439 19.22 -14.45 -5.56
N HIS A 440 18.66 -13.91 -4.47
CA HIS A 440 18.45 -12.48 -4.32
C HIS A 440 19.78 -11.76 -4.03
N ASP A 441 19.89 -10.52 -4.47
CA ASP A 441 20.98 -9.62 -4.09
C ASP A 441 20.38 -8.29 -3.59
N LEU A 442 20.24 -8.19 -2.27
CA LEU A 442 19.67 -7.03 -1.60
C LEU A 442 20.76 -6.06 -1.10
N GLY A 443 22.03 -6.32 -1.45
CA GLY A 443 23.20 -5.63 -0.93
C GLY A 443 23.55 -6.01 0.50
N MET A 444 24.63 -5.44 1.02
CA MET A 444 24.99 -5.59 2.43
C MET A 444 24.06 -4.72 3.28
N THR A 445 23.63 -5.23 4.44
CA THR A 445 22.97 -4.42 5.47
C THR A 445 23.89 -3.27 5.86
N ALA A 446 23.56 -2.04 5.44
CA ALA A 446 24.17 -0.87 6.04
C ALA A 446 23.62 -0.73 7.46
N ASP A 447 24.50 -0.63 8.46
CA ASP A 447 24.09 -0.25 9.81
C ASP A 447 23.37 1.09 9.73
N ILE A 448 22.06 1.09 10.02
CA ILE A 448 21.27 2.31 10.15
C ILE A 448 21.77 2.99 11.43
N LYS A 449 22.64 3.99 11.28
CA LYS A 449 23.09 4.85 12.40
C LYS A 449 21.98 5.74 12.92
#